data_AF-A0A2D4JTT3-F1
#
_entry.id   AF-A0A2D4JTT3-F1
#
_cell.length_a   1.000
_cell.length_b   1.000
_cell.length_c   1.000
_cell.angle_alpha   90.00
_cell.angle_beta   90.00
_cell.angle_gamma   90.00
#
_symmetry.space_group_name_H-M   'P 1'
#
loop_
_entity.id
_entity.type
_entity.pdbx_description
1 polymer ?
#
loop_
_entity_poly.entity_id
_entity_poly.type
_entity_poly.pdbx_seq_one_letter_code
_entity_poly.pdbx_strand_id
1 'polypeptide(L)'
;MGRNKNFSTLHTVLCATGGGAYKFEEDFRTIGDLQLHKLDELDCLVKGLLYIDSVSFNGQAECYYFENASEPERCQKMPFNLDDPYPLLVVNIGSGVSILAVHSKDNYKRVTGTSLGGGTFLGLCSLLTGCESFEEALE
;
A
#
# COMPACT_ATOMS: atom_id res chain seq x y z
N MET A 1 23.41 -5.81 8.63
CA MET A 1 23.54 -4.97 7.42
C MET A 1 23.18 -3.49 7.63
N GLY A 2 22.32 -3.10 8.59
CA GLY A 2 21.92 -1.68 8.80
C GLY A 2 22.93 -0.76 9.51
N ARG A 3 23.72 -1.27 10.46
CA ARG A 3 24.69 -0.45 11.25
C ARG A 3 25.73 0.31 10.41
N ASN A 4 26.16 -0.26 9.29
CA ASN A 4 27.31 0.24 8.54
C ASN A 4 27.02 1.51 7.72
N LYS A 5 25.77 2.01 7.72
CA LYS A 5 25.38 3.21 6.98
C LYS A 5 25.14 4.45 7.85
N ASN A 6 25.43 4.40 9.16
CA ASN A 6 25.30 5.54 10.09
C ASN A 6 23.94 6.26 10.02
N PHE A 7 22.82 5.54 9.93
CA PHE A 7 21.49 6.14 9.80
C PHE A 7 21.14 7.12 10.93
N SER A 8 21.62 6.87 12.15
CA SER A 8 21.40 7.74 13.31
C SER A 8 22.08 9.11 13.21
N THR A 9 23.04 9.30 12.30
CA THR A 9 23.67 10.62 12.07
C THR A 9 22.81 11.57 11.23
N LEU A 10 21.77 11.07 10.55
CA LEU A 10 20.90 11.87 9.66
C LEU A 10 19.58 12.25 10.36
N HIS A 11 18.93 11.32 11.04
CA HIS A 11 17.71 11.54 11.81
C HIS A 11 17.62 10.56 12.98
N THR A 12 17.23 11.04 14.16
CA THR A 12 17.06 10.20 15.36
C THR A 12 15.69 9.52 15.41
N VAL A 13 14.72 10.01 14.64
CA VAL A 13 13.32 9.53 14.61
C VAL A 13 12.90 9.18 13.19
N LEU A 14 12.35 7.98 13.00
CA LEU A 14 11.80 7.48 11.74
C LEU A 14 10.28 7.28 11.88
N CYS A 15 9.50 7.95 11.05
CA CYS A 15 8.05 7.68 10.95
C CYS A 15 7.84 6.34 10.24
N ALA A 16 7.19 5.39 10.92
CA ALA A 16 6.96 4.05 10.40
C ALA A 16 5.51 3.65 10.60
N THR A 17 4.93 2.96 9.61
CA THR A 17 3.55 2.46 9.66
C THR A 17 3.52 0.96 9.30
N GLY A 18 2.34 0.35 9.35
CA GLY A 18 2.14 -1.08 9.12
C GLY A 18 2.61 -1.95 10.28
N GLY A 19 2.27 -3.25 10.23
CA GLY A 19 2.56 -4.19 11.33
C GLY A 19 4.06 -4.32 11.68
N GLY A 20 4.95 -4.09 10.69
CA GLY A 20 6.40 -4.11 10.91
C GLY A 20 6.90 -3.01 11.85
N ALA A 21 6.24 -1.84 11.88
CA ALA A 21 6.60 -0.75 12.78
C ALA A 21 6.46 -1.13 14.26
N TYR A 22 5.54 -2.04 14.58
CA TYR A 22 5.38 -2.58 15.93
C TYR A 22 6.26 -3.81 16.15
N LYS A 23 6.28 -4.75 15.20
CA LYS A 23 7.03 -6.01 15.32
C LYS A 23 8.53 -5.81 15.49
N PHE A 24 9.11 -4.82 14.82
CA PHE A 24 10.56 -4.61 14.74
C PHE A 24 11.04 -3.36 15.48
N GLU A 25 10.20 -2.71 16.30
CA GLU A 25 10.57 -1.47 17.00
C GLU A 25 11.87 -1.61 17.82
N GLU A 26 12.03 -2.73 18.53
CA GLU A 26 13.21 -2.98 19.33
C GLU A 26 14.47 -3.20 18.47
N ASP A 27 14.34 -3.86 17.32
CA ASP A 27 15.45 -4.03 16.38
C ASP A 27 15.92 -2.68 15.83
N PHE A 28 14.99 -1.79 15.48
CA PHE A 28 15.31 -0.43 15.05
C PHE A 28 16.03 0.36 16.15
N ARG A 29 15.59 0.20 17.40
CA ARG A 29 16.22 0.86 18.55
C ARG A 29 17.61 0.32 18.84
N THR A 30 17.81 -0.98 18.84
CA THR A 30 19.03 -1.64 19.33
C THR A 30 20.10 -1.80 18.25
N ILE A 31 19.68 -2.10 17.02
CA ILE A 31 20.60 -2.33 15.89
C ILE A 31 20.81 -1.03 15.13
N GLY A 32 19.76 -0.23 14.95
CA GLY A 32 19.78 1.00 14.16
C GLY A 32 20.10 2.27 14.94
N ASP A 33 19.98 2.26 16.28
CA ASP A 33 20.00 3.47 17.13
C ASP A 33 18.97 4.52 16.65
N LEU A 34 17.78 4.03 16.27
CA LEU A 34 16.68 4.83 15.73
C LEU A 34 15.44 4.68 16.59
N GLN A 35 14.75 5.79 16.84
CA GLN A 35 13.42 5.79 17.45
C GLN A 35 12.36 5.71 16.36
N LEU A 36 11.38 4.80 16.49
CA LEU A 36 10.22 4.78 15.59
C LEU A 36 9.10 5.68 16.12
N HIS A 37 8.66 6.61 15.29
CA HIS A 37 7.35 7.25 15.44
C HIS A 37 6.32 6.39 14.70
N LYS A 38 5.63 5.52 15.45
CA LYS A 38 4.68 4.56 14.88
C LYS A 38 3.37 5.26 14.51
N LEU A 39 2.91 5.01 13.29
CA LEU A 39 1.66 5.53 12.73
C LEU A 39 0.72 4.35 12.40
N ASP A 40 -0.58 4.63 12.32
CA ASP A 40 -1.56 3.64 11.87
C ASP A 40 -1.44 3.38 10.35
N GLU A 41 -1.61 2.12 9.95
CA GLU A 41 -1.46 1.67 8.55
C GLU A 41 -2.50 2.30 7.63
N LEU A 42 -3.76 2.30 8.05
CA LEU A 42 -4.88 2.73 7.25
C LEU A 42 -4.96 4.26 7.20
N ASP A 43 -4.62 4.94 8.29
CA ASP A 43 -4.50 6.40 8.31
C ASP A 43 -3.41 6.89 7.33
N CYS A 44 -2.24 6.24 7.34
CA CYS A 44 -1.16 6.57 6.41
C CYS A 44 -1.56 6.29 4.96
N LEU A 45 -2.27 5.19 4.71
CA LEU A 45 -2.78 4.84 3.38
C LEU A 45 -3.73 5.92 2.84
N VAL A 46 -4.76 6.30 3.60
CA VAL A 46 -5.74 7.30 3.16
C VAL A 46 -5.07 8.66 2.94
N LYS A 47 -4.20 9.09 3.85
CA LYS A 47 -3.46 10.35 3.70
C LYS A 47 -2.54 10.35 2.48
N GLY A 48 -1.80 9.25 2.27
CA GLY A 48 -0.89 9.11 1.14
C GLY A 48 -1.61 9.10 -0.20
N LEU A 49 -2.69 8.32 -0.33
CA LEU A 49 -3.51 8.23 -1.54
C LEU A 49 -4.05 9.61 -1.94
N LEU A 50 -4.72 10.29 -1.01
CA LEU A 50 -5.30 11.61 -1.28
C LEU A 50 -4.24 12.66 -1.60
N TYR A 51 -3.08 12.59 -0.95
CA TYR A 51 -1.99 13.52 -1.20
C TYR A 51 -1.39 13.33 -2.61
N ILE A 52 -1.06 12.09 -2.99
CA ILE A 52 -0.44 11.81 -4.29
C ILE A 52 -1.37 12.21 -5.43
N ASP A 53 -2.66 11.91 -5.33
CA ASP A 53 -3.64 12.33 -6.35
C ASP A 53 -3.71 13.87 -6.45
N SER A 54 -3.75 14.57 -5.31
CA SER A 54 -3.83 16.05 -5.29
C SER A 54 -2.63 16.77 -5.91
N VAL A 55 -1.47 16.12 -5.98
CA VAL A 55 -0.26 16.71 -6.59
C VAL A 55 -0.07 16.30 -8.05
N SER A 56 -0.95 15.44 -8.59
CA SER A 56 -0.87 14.84 -9.92
C SER A 56 0.42 14.02 -10.16
N PHE A 57 0.44 13.25 -11.24
CA PHE A 57 1.62 12.52 -11.69
C PHE A 57 2.33 13.27 -12.82
N ASN A 58 3.16 14.25 -12.47
CA ASN A 58 3.88 15.10 -13.43
C ASN A 58 2.96 15.71 -14.51
N GLY A 59 1.77 16.17 -14.09
CA GLY A 59 0.75 16.73 -14.98
C GLY A 59 -0.19 15.69 -15.62
N GLN A 60 -0.04 14.40 -15.30
CA GLN A 60 -1.00 13.35 -15.64
C GLN A 60 -1.89 13.01 -14.43
N ALA A 61 -3.05 12.42 -14.68
CA ALA A 61 -3.88 11.88 -13.61
C ALA A 61 -3.17 10.69 -12.93
N GLU A 62 -3.21 10.66 -11.60
CA GLU A 62 -2.73 9.50 -10.82
C GLU A 62 -3.71 8.32 -10.95
N CYS A 63 -5.02 8.60 -10.81
CA CYS A 63 -6.07 7.59 -10.92
C CYS A 63 -6.43 7.28 -12.37
N TYR A 64 -6.83 6.03 -12.63
CA TYR A 64 -7.26 5.55 -13.93
C TYR A 64 -8.29 4.43 -13.82
N TYR A 65 -8.98 4.15 -14.93
CA TYR A 65 -9.86 3.00 -15.10
C TYR A 65 -9.61 2.34 -16.46
N PHE A 66 -10.17 1.16 -16.66
CA PHE A 66 -10.19 0.50 -17.97
C PHE A 66 -11.57 0.70 -18.61
N GLU A 67 -11.62 1.51 -19.67
CA GLU A 67 -12.82 1.68 -20.48
C GLU A 67 -13.03 0.44 -21.37
N ASN A 68 -14.28 0.02 -21.58
CA ASN A 68 -14.63 -1.20 -22.32
C ASN A 68 -13.91 -2.46 -21.80
N ALA A 69 -13.76 -2.58 -20.47
CA ALA A 69 -12.96 -3.64 -19.83
C ALA A 69 -13.37 -5.08 -20.20
N SER A 70 -14.60 -5.30 -20.68
CA SER A 70 -15.10 -6.61 -21.12
C SER A 70 -14.90 -6.90 -22.61
N GLU A 71 -14.43 -5.92 -23.40
CA GLU A 71 -14.22 -6.01 -24.84
C GLU A 71 -12.71 -5.90 -25.12
N PRO A 72 -11.96 -7.01 -25.23
CA PRO A 72 -10.49 -6.97 -25.29
C PRO A 72 -9.91 -6.07 -26.39
N GLU A 73 -10.58 -6.00 -27.55
CA GLU A 73 -10.15 -5.17 -28.69
C GLU A 73 -10.33 -3.66 -28.46
N ARG A 74 -11.18 -3.28 -27.50
CA ARG A 74 -11.54 -1.89 -27.18
C ARG A 74 -11.12 -1.47 -25.77
N CYS A 75 -10.58 -2.40 -25.00
CA CYS A 75 -10.15 -2.19 -23.62
C CYS A 75 -8.96 -1.23 -23.60
N GLN A 76 -9.12 -0.09 -22.93
CA GLN A 76 -8.07 0.93 -22.86
C GLN A 76 -8.00 1.59 -21.49
N LYS A 77 -6.78 1.92 -21.07
CA LYS A 77 -6.51 2.69 -19.84
C LYS A 77 -6.89 4.15 -20.06
N MET A 78 -7.77 4.67 -19.22
CA MET A 78 -8.25 6.05 -19.28
C MET A 78 -8.03 6.75 -17.93
N PRO A 79 -7.67 8.05 -17.91
CA PRO A 79 -7.51 8.81 -16.67
C PRO A 79 -8.84 8.95 -15.94
N PHE A 80 -8.80 8.98 -14.60
CA PHE A 80 -9.93 9.27 -13.73
C PHE A 80 -9.59 10.44 -12.82
N ASN A 81 -10.49 11.40 -12.68
CA ASN A 81 -10.30 12.57 -11.84
C ASN A 81 -10.91 12.31 -10.45
N LEU A 82 -10.12 12.56 -9.39
CA LEU A 82 -10.49 12.40 -7.99
C LEU A 82 -10.54 13.74 -7.22
N ASP A 83 -10.80 14.86 -7.90
CA ASP A 83 -10.87 16.20 -7.29
C ASP A 83 -11.90 16.28 -6.14
N ASP A 84 -13.03 15.56 -6.27
CA ASP A 84 -13.99 15.30 -5.19
C ASP A 84 -14.13 13.77 -5.00
N PRO A 85 -13.23 13.14 -4.25
CA PRO A 85 -13.11 11.68 -4.25
C PRO A 85 -14.17 11.01 -3.37
N TYR A 86 -15.01 11.77 -2.65
CA TYR A 86 -15.86 11.20 -1.61
C TYR A 86 -17.31 10.97 -2.07
N PRO A 87 -17.95 9.86 -1.66
CA PRO A 87 -17.36 8.74 -0.93
C PRO A 87 -16.53 7.82 -1.82
N LEU A 88 -15.45 7.22 -1.27
CA LEU A 88 -14.58 6.26 -1.95
C LEU A 88 -14.53 4.93 -1.20
N LEU A 89 -14.59 3.80 -1.93
CA LEU A 89 -14.26 2.50 -1.38
C LEU A 89 -12.80 2.16 -1.72
N VAL A 90 -11.94 2.11 -0.72
CA VAL A 90 -10.52 1.76 -0.89
C VAL A 90 -10.33 0.28 -0.56
N VAL A 91 -9.86 -0.49 -1.53
CA VAL A 91 -9.55 -1.93 -1.37
C VAL A 91 -8.04 -2.10 -1.42
N ASN A 92 -7.42 -2.24 -0.25
CA ASN A 92 -5.97 -2.42 -0.14
C ASN A 92 -5.62 -3.92 -0.19
N ILE A 93 -5.01 -4.37 -1.29
CA ILE A 93 -4.63 -5.76 -1.54
C ILE A 93 -3.14 -5.93 -1.25
N GLY A 94 -2.81 -6.46 -0.07
CA GLY A 94 -1.45 -6.85 0.34
C GLY A 94 -1.37 -8.36 0.54
N SER A 95 -0.71 -8.80 1.62
CA SER A 95 -0.71 -10.23 2.00
C SER A 95 -2.13 -10.77 2.24
N GLY A 96 -2.96 -9.98 2.94
CA GLY A 96 -4.42 -10.10 2.98
C GLY A 96 -5.08 -8.90 2.29
N VAL A 97 -6.36 -8.64 2.58
CA VAL A 97 -7.09 -7.49 2.02
C VAL A 97 -7.81 -6.71 3.12
N SER A 98 -7.71 -5.38 3.08
CA SER A 98 -8.50 -4.47 3.90
C SER A 98 -9.39 -3.60 3.02
N ILE A 99 -10.67 -3.49 3.38
CA ILE A 99 -11.68 -2.73 2.64
C ILE A 99 -12.15 -1.57 3.51
N LEU A 100 -11.98 -0.35 3.03
CA LEU A 100 -12.31 0.88 3.73
C LEU A 100 -13.41 1.64 2.99
N ALA A 101 -14.36 2.20 3.74
CA ALA A 101 -15.27 3.22 3.25
C ALA A 101 -14.77 4.58 3.72
N VAL A 102 -14.41 5.45 2.77
CA VAL A 102 -13.88 6.79 3.00
C VAL A 102 -14.96 7.81 2.67
N HIS A 103 -15.49 8.49 3.69
CA HIS A 103 -16.56 9.48 3.56
C HIS A 103 -16.02 10.92 3.54
N SER A 104 -14.84 11.14 4.13
CA SER A 104 -14.06 12.37 4.02
C SER A 104 -12.60 12.09 4.36
N LYS A 105 -11.72 13.10 4.23
CA LYS A 105 -10.29 13.01 4.57
C LYS A 105 -10.02 12.48 5.98
N ASP A 106 -10.90 12.79 6.93
CA ASP A 106 -10.76 12.42 8.35
C ASP A 106 -11.92 11.52 8.83
N ASN A 107 -12.80 11.07 7.93
CA ASN A 107 -13.90 10.17 8.24
C ASN A 107 -13.86 8.95 7.32
N TYR A 108 -13.22 7.89 7.80
CA TYR A 108 -13.15 6.61 7.13
C TYR A 108 -13.20 5.48 8.15
N LYS A 109 -13.67 4.32 7.70
CA LYS A 109 -13.68 3.10 8.52
C LYS A 109 -13.31 1.90 7.70
N ARG A 110 -12.58 0.97 8.31
CA ARG A 110 -12.43 -0.39 7.79
C ARG A 110 -13.78 -1.09 7.89
N VAL A 111 -14.40 -1.38 6.76
CA VAL A 111 -15.71 -2.05 6.69
C VAL A 111 -15.53 -3.54 6.94
N THR A 112 -14.55 -4.15 6.26
CA THR A 112 -14.23 -5.57 6.38
C THR A 112 -12.86 -5.85 5.77
N GLY A 113 -12.51 -7.12 5.64
CA GLY A 113 -11.38 -7.58 4.86
C GLY A 113 -11.48 -9.08 4.61
N THR A 114 -10.51 -9.62 3.88
CA THR A 114 -10.36 -11.06 3.67
C THR A 114 -8.91 -11.47 3.88
N SER A 115 -8.70 -12.69 4.38
CA SER A 115 -7.36 -13.29 4.44
C SER A 115 -6.90 -13.82 3.08
N LEU A 116 -7.81 -13.95 2.11
CA LEU A 116 -7.51 -14.38 0.74
C LEU A 116 -7.01 -13.17 -0.06
N GLY A 117 -5.71 -12.90 0.02
CA GLY A 117 -5.05 -11.80 -0.68
C GLY A 117 -3.86 -12.27 -1.53
N GLY A 118 -2.92 -11.36 -1.79
CA GLY A 118 -1.71 -11.66 -2.57
C GLY A 118 -0.81 -12.71 -1.93
N GLY A 119 -0.81 -12.80 -0.58
CA GLY A 119 -0.07 -13.84 0.13
C GLY A 119 -0.66 -15.23 -0.07
N THR A 120 -1.99 -15.32 -0.23
CA THR A 120 -2.66 -16.58 -0.58
C THR A 120 -2.34 -16.98 -2.01
N PHE A 121 -2.42 -16.03 -2.96
CA PHE A 121 -2.05 -16.26 -4.35
C PHE A 121 -0.61 -16.80 -4.44
N LEU A 122 0.36 -16.02 -3.95
CA LEU A 122 1.78 -16.38 -4.08
C LEU A 122 2.13 -17.66 -3.33
N GLY A 123 1.62 -17.82 -2.10
CA GLY A 123 1.88 -19.02 -1.30
C GLY A 123 1.34 -20.29 -1.94
N LEU A 124 0.14 -20.24 -2.54
CA LEU A 124 -0.42 -21.38 -3.27
C LEU A 124 0.31 -21.63 -4.59
N CYS A 125 0.65 -20.59 -5.36
CA CYS A 125 1.46 -20.76 -6.57
C CYS A 125 2.78 -21.44 -6.25
N SER A 126 3.54 -20.95 -5.27
CA SER A 126 4.81 -21.58 -4.87
C SER A 126 4.64 -23.04 -4.46
N LEU A 127 3.57 -23.39 -3.73
CA LEU A 127 3.32 -24.78 -3.32
C LEU A 127 2.92 -25.69 -4.48
N LEU A 128 2.16 -25.18 -5.46
CA LEU A 128 1.55 -25.99 -6.52
C LEU A 128 2.41 -26.07 -7.78
N THR A 129 3.20 -25.04 -8.06
CA THR A 129 4.01 -24.94 -9.29
C THR A 129 5.51 -24.96 -9.01
N GLY A 130 5.92 -24.67 -7.77
CA GLY A 130 7.34 -24.54 -7.40
C GLY A 130 7.95 -23.18 -7.73
N CYS A 131 7.16 -22.16 -8.10
CA CYS A 131 7.70 -20.83 -8.39
C CYS A 131 8.36 -20.20 -7.15
N GLU A 132 9.49 -19.51 -7.37
CA GLU A 132 10.33 -18.93 -6.32
C GLU A 132 10.14 -17.41 -6.17
N SER A 133 9.39 -16.78 -7.07
CA SER A 133 9.13 -15.33 -7.06
C SER A 133 7.68 -14.98 -7.44
N PHE A 134 7.28 -13.75 -7.16
CA PHE A 134 5.96 -13.25 -7.56
C PHE A 134 5.88 -13.07 -9.08
N GLU A 135 6.94 -12.58 -9.70
CA GLU A 135 7.03 -12.37 -11.14
C GLU A 135 6.91 -13.69 -11.91
N GLU A 136 7.57 -14.76 -11.44
CA GLU A 136 7.43 -16.10 -12.03
C GLU A 136 6.01 -16.65 -11.86
N ALA A 137 5.31 -16.32 -10.78
CA ALA A 137 3.91 -16.72 -10.61
C ALA A 137 2.94 -15.98 -11.57
N LEU A 138 3.36 -14.85 -12.15
CA LEU A 138 2.57 -14.06 -13.10
C LEU A 138 2.84 -14.41 -14.58
N GLU A 139 3.99 -15.02 -14.87
CA GLU A 139 4.39 -15.47 -16.22
C GLU A 139 3.65 -16.75 -16.64
#